data_AF-Q9HNI3-F1
#
_entry.id   AF-Q9HNI3-F1
#
_cell.length_a   1.000
_cell.length_b   1.000
_cell.length_c   1.000
_cell.angle_alpha   90.00
_cell.angle_beta   90.00
_cell.angle_gamma   90.00
#
_symmetry.space_group_name_H-M   'P 1'
#
loop_
_entity.id
_entity.type
_entity.pdbx_description
1 polymer ?
#
loop_
_entity_poly.entity_id
_entity_poly.type
_entity_poly.pdbx_seq_one_letter_code
_entity_poly.pdbx_strand_id
1 'polypeptide(L)'
;MVGVGLAAIVLLKGMFAAPRPPASVAHVTAHGTGFPSGHAIGSAVLYGGLAALLDVGGRRQRYAAGAAMVVVVSATRLALGVHYLVDVVAGAGVGVAVVGGVLAVTRRRVGYGFGLAVILAAGAVAVAGPTTDAVAALGGAAGGLVGWRIVAARGAVGRAVRPVAGVGAVVAAGGVAAASVGVGAGAIPVFGAHAAAGAVFVGLPAAQNFSR
;
A
#
# COMPACT_ATOMS: atom_id res chain seq x y z
N MET A 1 -1.25 3.26 -6.71
CA MET A 1 -0.18 2.23 -6.80
C MET A 1 -0.03 1.49 -5.50
N VAL A 2 0.32 2.17 -4.39
CA VAL A 2 0.50 1.51 -3.08
C VAL A 2 -0.74 0.72 -2.63
N GLY A 3 -1.95 1.31 -2.70
CA GLY A 3 -3.18 0.57 -2.35
C GLY A 3 -3.43 -0.68 -3.21
N VAL A 4 -3.11 -0.63 -4.50
CA VAL A 4 -3.17 -1.79 -5.41
C VAL A 4 -2.13 -2.85 -5.00
N GLY A 5 -0.92 -2.42 -4.64
CA GLY A 5 0.14 -3.30 -4.14
C GLY A 5 -0.23 -4.00 -2.84
N LEU A 6 -0.82 -3.28 -1.88
CA LEU A 6 -1.30 -3.85 -0.63
C LEU A 6 -2.41 -4.89 -0.88
N ALA A 7 -3.38 -4.55 -1.72
CA ALA A 7 -4.44 -5.49 -2.10
C ALA A 7 -3.88 -6.75 -2.77
N ALA A 8 -2.88 -6.61 -3.65
CA ALA A 8 -2.20 -7.74 -4.27
C ALA A 8 -1.45 -8.62 -3.25
N ILE A 9 -0.79 -8.03 -2.25
CA ILE A 9 -0.13 -8.78 -1.17
C ILE A 9 -1.14 -9.66 -0.44
N VAL A 10 -2.24 -9.07 0.02
CA VAL A 10 -3.26 -9.79 0.79
C VAL A 10 -3.87 -10.91 -0.05
N LEU A 11 -4.25 -10.61 -1.30
CA LEU A 11 -4.85 -11.58 -2.20
C LEU A 11 -3.91 -12.76 -2.45
N LEU A 12 -2.66 -12.51 -2.85
CA LEU A 12 -1.71 -13.58 -3.18
C LEU A 12 -1.36 -14.43 -1.95
N LYS A 13 -1.24 -13.81 -0.78
CA LYS A 13 -1.00 -14.54 0.47
C LYS A 13 -2.16 -15.46 0.84
N GLY A 14 -3.40 -15.02 0.62
CA GLY A 14 -4.59 -15.84 0.80
C GLY A 14 -4.69 -17.00 -0.19
N MET A 15 -4.21 -16.80 -1.43
CA MET A 15 -4.24 -17.84 -2.46
C MET A 15 -3.18 -18.93 -2.27
N PHE A 16 -1.94 -18.56 -1.96
CA PHE A 16 -0.83 -19.52 -1.93
C PHE A 16 -0.61 -20.20 -0.58
N ALA A 17 -0.88 -19.50 0.53
CA ALA A 17 -0.73 -20.01 1.88
C ALA A 17 0.62 -20.71 2.20
N ALA A 18 1.70 -20.40 1.47
CA ALA A 18 2.94 -21.16 1.55
C ALA A 18 3.69 -20.94 2.88
N PRO A 19 4.38 -21.98 3.40
CA PRO A 19 5.13 -21.89 4.64
C PRO A 19 6.36 -20.97 4.52
N ARG A 20 6.80 -20.44 5.66
CA ARG A 20 8.07 -19.68 5.81
C ARG A 20 9.25 -20.62 6.06
N PRO A 21 10.49 -20.12 5.95
CA PRO A 21 11.64 -20.83 6.50
C PRO A 21 11.46 -21.22 7.97
N PRO A 22 12.13 -22.29 8.44
CA PRO A 22 12.02 -22.76 9.82
C PRO A 22 12.38 -21.68 10.84
N ALA A 23 11.71 -21.70 12.00
CA ALA A 23 11.99 -20.74 13.08
C ALA A 23 13.43 -20.81 13.61
N SER A 24 14.12 -21.94 13.43
CA SER A 24 15.52 -22.13 13.82
C SER A 24 16.51 -21.22 13.08
N VAL A 25 16.14 -20.71 11.92
CA VAL A 25 16.96 -19.76 11.13
C VAL A 25 16.42 -18.34 11.18
N ALA A 26 15.28 -18.10 11.82
CA ALA A 26 14.65 -16.79 11.89
C ALA A 26 15.24 -15.96 13.02
N HIS A 27 15.76 -14.77 12.69
CA HIS A 27 16.30 -13.84 13.68
C HIS A 27 15.24 -12.89 14.27
N VAL A 28 14.02 -12.92 13.73
CA VAL A 28 12.88 -12.13 14.21
C VAL A 28 11.59 -12.92 14.08
N THR A 29 10.63 -12.66 14.98
CA THR A 29 9.29 -13.26 14.91
C THR A 29 8.53 -12.71 13.70
N ALA A 30 8.00 -13.61 12.87
CA ALA A 30 7.15 -13.24 11.74
C ALA A 30 5.92 -14.15 11.68
N HIS A 31 4.74 -13.54 11.65
CA HIS A 31 3.46 -14.25 11.59
C HIS A 31 2.94 -14.37 10.14
N GLY A 32 2.05 -15.34 9.92
CA GLY A 32 1.38 -15.56 8.63
C GLY A 32 2.26 -16.16 7.54
N THR A 33 1.72 -16.19 6.33
CA THR A 33 2.27 -16.94 5.18
C THR A 33 3.56 -16.32 4.64
N GLY A 34 4.45 -17.18 4.11
CA GLY A 34 5.77 -16.82 3.61
C GLY A 34 5.78 -16.30 2.19
N PHE A 35 4.99 -16.90 1.29
CA PHE A 35 4.97 -16.52 -0.12
C PHE A 35 3.75 -15.66 -0.49
N PRO A 36 3.91 -14.65 -1.35
CA PRO A 36 5.16 -13.97 -1.72
C PRO A 36 5.61 -12.96 -0.64
N SER A 37 6.85 -12.45 -0.75
CA SER A 37 7.36 -11.47 0.22
C SER A 37 6.65 -10.11 0.07
N GLY A 38 5.86 -9.75 1.09
CA GLY A 38 5.16 -8.45 1.13
C GLY A 38 6.10 -7.24 1.18
N HIS A 39 7.29 -7.37 1.77
CA HIS A 39 8.30 -6.30 1.79
C HIS A 39 8.92 -6.09 0.39
N ALA A 40 9.15 -7.17 -0.35
CA ALA A 40 9.61 -7.09 -1.73
C ALA A 40 8.55 -6.45 -2.65
N ILE A 41 7.28 -6.86 -2.53
CA ILE A 41 6.17 -6.24 -3.28
C ILE A 41 6.04 -4.76 -2.91
N GLY A 42 5.98 -4.45 -1.62
CA GLY A 42 5.76 -3.09 -1.12
C GLY A 42 6.88 -2.13 -1.52
N SER A 43 8.15 -2.54 -1.36
CA SER A 43 9.30 -1.74 -1.78
C SER A 43 9.33 -1.55 -3.30
N ALA A 44 9.06 -2.59 -4.09
CA ALA A 44 9.02 -2.48 -5.55
C ALA A 44 7.90 -1.54 -6.03
N VAL A 45 6.71 -1.60 -5.43
CA VAL A 45 5.61 -0.68 -5.74
C VAL A 45 5.93 0.75 -5.35
N LEU A 46 6.52 0.97 -4.17
CA LEU A 46 6.88 2.30 -3.69
C LEU A 46 7.99 2.91 -4.54
N TYR A 47 9.16 2.29 -4.57
CA TYR A 47 10.34 2.85 -5.24
C TYR A 47 10.22 2.83 -6.76
N GLY A 48 9.60 1.78 -7.33
CA GLY A 48 9.29 1.74 -8.76
C GLY A 48 8.25 2.81 -9.15
N GLY A 49 7.24 3.03 -8.31
CA GLY A 49 6.26 4.10 -8.49
C GLY A 49 6.90 5.49 -8.44
N LEU A 50 7.75 5.74 -7.44
CA LEU A 50 8.50 7.00 -7.33
C LEU A 50 9.40 7.23 -8.54
N ALA A 51 10.14 6.21 -8.99
CA ALA A 51 11.00 6.31 -10.18
C ALA A 51 10.21 6.60 -11.48
N ALA A 52 8.94 6.15 -11.54
CA ALA A 52 8.07 6.38 -12.67
C ALA A 52 7.34 7.73 -12.67
N LEU A 53 7.10 8.31 -11.48
CA LEU A 53 6.28 9.50 -11.29
C LEU A 53 7.05 10.78 -10.99
N LEU A 54 8.21 10.70 -10.31
CA LEU A 54 9.01 11.88 -9.99
C LEU A 54 9.86 12.30 -11.19
N ASP A 55 9.91 13.59 -11.50
CA ASP A 55 10.72 14.15 -12.59
C ASP A 55 12.08 14.74 -12.18
N VAL A 56 12.63 14.27 -11.06
CA VAL A 56 13.94 14.70 -10.54
C VAL A 56 15.06 13.83 -11.11
N GLY A 57 16.00 14.45 -11.83
CA GLY A 57 17.20 13.79 -12.35
C GLY A 57 16.95 12.88 -13.56
N GLY A 58 17.98 12.11 -13.95
CA GLY A 58 17.91 11.25 -15.14
C GLY A 58 17.04 10.01 -14.94
N ARG A 59 16.25 9.63 -15.95
CA ARG A 59 15.38 8.44 -15.91
C ARG A 59 16.13 7.18 -15.44
N ARG A 60 17.31 6.92 -16.02
CA ARG A 60 18.14 5.75 -15.64
C ARG A 60 18.55 5.78 -14.17
N GLN A 61 18.94 6.94 -13.64
CA GLN A 61 19.35 7.10 -12.24
C GLN A 61 18.18 6.85 -11.28
N ARG A 62 16.99 7.37 -11.59
CA ARG A 62 15.78 7.13 -10.76
C ARG A 62 15.46 5.65 -10.63
N TYR A 63 15.44 4.93 -11.75
CA TYR A 63 15.16 3.49 -11.75
C TYR A 63 16.28 2.67 -11.11
N ALA A 64 17.55 3.07 -11.29
CA ALA A 64 18.68 2.42 -10.62
C ALA A 64 18.62 2.61 -9.10
N ALA A 65 18.37 3.83 -8.62
CA ALA A 65 18.20 4.11 -7.19
C ALA A 65 16.99 3.34 -6.61
N GLY A 66 15.87 3.32 -7.33
CA GLY A 66 14.70 2.56 -6.91
C GLY A 66 14.98 1.06 -6.82
N ALA A 67 15.65 0.48 -7.83
CA ALA A 67 16.05 -0.93 -7.83
C ALA A 67 17.02 -1.25 -6.69
N ALA A 68 18.01 -0.37 -6.43
CA ALA A 68 18.93 -0.53 -5.31
C ALA A 68 18.18 -0.60 -3.98
N MET A 69 17.19 0.28 -3.76
CA MET A 69 16.38 0.24 -2.54
C MET A 69 15.53 -1.04 -2.40
N VAL A 70 14.99 -1.55 -3.50
CA VAL A 70 14.28 -2.83 -3.50
C VAL A 70 15.22 -3.97 -3.11
N VAL A 71 16.44 -3.99 -3.66
CA VAL A 71 17.47 -4.98 -3.32
C VAL A 71 17.84 -4.88 -1.85
N VAL A 72 18.11 -3.69 -1.32
CA VAL A 72 18.45 -3.48 0.10
C VAL A 72 17.34 -4.03 1.01
N VAL A 73 16.09 -3.60 0.80
CA VAL A 73 14.95 -4.07 1.60
C VAL A 73 14.77 -5.58 1.48
N SER A 74 14.90 -6.12 0.28
CA SER A 74 14.79 -7.56 0.01
C SER A 74 15.89 -8.38 0.70
N ALA A 75 17.13 -7.90 0.64
CA ALA A 75 18.27 -8.53 1.29
C ALA A 75 18.09 -8.60 2.81
N THR A 76 17.51 -7.58 3.43
CA THR A 76 17.20 -7.63 4.87
C THR A 76 16.28 -8.81 5.21
N ARG A 77 15.36 -9.20 4.32
CA ARG A 77 14.44 -10.31 4.59
C ARG A 77 15.12 -11.66 4.52
N LEU A 78 16.08 -11.82 3.61
CA LEU A 78 16.91 -13.01 3.51
C LEU A 78 17.86 -13.10 4.72
N ALA A 79 18.51 -11.99 5.08
CA ALA A 79 19.41 -11.91 6.22
C ALA A 79 18.71 -12.20 7.55
N LEU A 80 17.44 -11.83 7.70
CA LEU A 80 16.63 -12.14 8.87
C LEU A 80 16.07 -13.59 8.88
N GLY A 81 16.28 -14.36 7.82
CA GLY A 81 15.84 -15.75 7.71
C GLY A 81 14.32 -15.94 7.64
N VAL A 82 13.56 -14.90 7.25
CA VAL A 82 12.08 -14.94 7.29
C VAL A 82 11.41 -15.25 5.95
N HIS A 83 12.19 -15.32 4.88
CA HIS A 83 11.75 -15.58 3.51
C HIS A 83 12.82 -16.35 2.73
N TYR A 84 12.38 -17.19 1.79
CA TYR A 84 13.26 -17.76 0.78
C TYR A 84 13.55 -16.76 -0.34
N LEU A 85 14.62 -17.00 -1.10
CA LEU A 85 14.97 -16.18 -2.27
C LEU A 85 13.83 -16.11 -3.29
N VAL A 86 13.11 -17.23 -3.50
CA VAL A 86 11.96 -17.29 -4.40
C VAL A 86 10.83 -16.37 -3.96
N ASP A 87 10.55 -16.25 -2.66
CA ASP A 87 9.51 -15.35 -2.13
C ASP A 87 9.82 -13.89 -2.47
N VAL A 88 11.11 -13.54 -2.40
CA VAL A 88 11.63 -12.20 -2.64
C VAL A 88 11.61 -11.86 -4.13
N VAL A 89 12.12 -12.77 -4.97
CA VAL A 89 12.15 -12.57 -6.43
C VAL A 89 10.73 -12.49 -6.99
N ALA A 90 9.85 -13.41 -6.60
CA ALA A 90 8.44 -13.37 -7.00
C ALA A 90 7.75 -12.09 -6.51
N GLY A 91 8.00 -11.70 -5.25
CA GLY A 91 7.45 -10.47 -4.68
C GLY A 91 7.89 -9.21 -5.43
N ALA A 92 9.19 -9.09 -5.75
CA ALA A 92 9.69 -7.97 -6.55
C ALA A 92 9.06 -7.95 -7.96
N GLY A 93 8.96 -9.10 -8.62
CA GLY A 93 8.32 -9.24 -9.92
C GLY A 93 6.84 -8.81 -9.92
N VAL A 94 6.08 -9.25 -8.91
CA VAL A 94 4.69 -8.82 -8.69
C VAL A 94 4.63 -7.30 -8.48
N GLY A 95 5.51 -6.72 -7.68
CA GLY A 95 5.53 -5.28 -7.44
C GLY A 95 5.80 -4.47 -8.71
N VAL A 96 6.74 -4.92 -9.56
CA VAL A 96 7.01 -4.33 -10.88
C VAL A 96 5.79 -4.45 -11.79
N ALA A 97 5.14 -5.62 -11.83
CA ALA A 97 3.93 -5.84 -12.61
C ALA A 97 2.78 -4.93 -12.15
N VAL A 98 2.62 -4.71 -10.84
CA VAL A 98 1.64 -3.77 -10.30
C VAL A 98 1.93 -2.35 -10.77
N VAL A 99 3.18 -1.88 -10.71
CA VAL A 99 3.53 -0.53 -11.18
C VAL A 99 3.22 -0.37 -12.67
N GLY A 100 3.71 -1.29 -13.50
CA GLY A 100 3.50 -1.28 -14.95
C GLY A 100 2.02 -1.38 -15.32
N GLY A 101 1.30 -2.34 -14.71
CA GLY A 101 -0.12 -2.57 -14.94
C GLY A 101 -0.98 -1.38 -14.52
N VAL A 102 -0.72 -0.78 -13.35
CA VAL A 102 -1.43 0.43 -12.92
C VAL A 102 -1.18 1.57 -13.91
N LEU A 103 0.07 1.81 -14.32
CA LEU A 103 0.38 2.87 -15.28
C LEU A 103 -0.32 2.65 -16.63
N ALA A 104 -0.34 1.41 -17.12
CA ALA A 104 -0.97 1.04 -18.39
C ALA A 104 -2.50 1.16 -18.33
N VAL A 105 -3.13 0.57 -17.31
CA VAL A 105 -4.60 0.51 -17.17
C VAL A 105 -5.18 1.85 -16.81
N THR A 106 -4.56 2.57 -15.86
CA THR A 106 -5.13 3.84 -15.39
C THR A 106 -4.83 5.00 -16.32
N ARG A 107 -3.90 4.84 -17.29
CA ARG A 107 -3.39 5.91 -18.15
C ARG A 107 -3.02 7.18 -17.34
N ARG A 108 -2.42 6.99 -16.17
CA ARG A 108 -2.08 8.04 -15.18
C ARG A 108 -3.28 8.79 -14.57
N ARG A 109 -4.52 8.31 -14.74
CA ARG A 109 -5.71 8.86 -14.07
C ARG A 109 -5.87 8.26 -12.67
N VAL A 110 -5.64 9.08 -11.65
CA VAL A 110 -5.59 8.67 -10.24
C VAL A 110 -6.86 7.95 -9.78
N GLY A 111 -8.04 8.39 -10.22
CA GLY A 111 -9.31 7.80 -9.82
C GLY A 111 -9.46 6.32 -10.19
N TYR A 112 -8.98 5.91 -11.37
CA TYR A 112 -8.98 4.50 -11.77
C TYR A 112 -8.03 3.66 -10.92
N GLY A 113 -6.95 4.24 -10.41
CA GLY A 113 -6.03 3.56 -9.50
C GLY A 113 -6.68 3.23 -8.15
N PHE A 114 -7.50 4.12 -7.62
CA PHE A 114 -8.27 3.84 -6.40
C PHE A 114 -9.38 2.82 -6.65
N GLY A 115 -10.10 2.92 -7.78
CA GLY A 115 -11.09 1.91 -8.16
C GLY A 115 -10.50 0.50 -8.28
N LEU A 116 -9.36 0.37 -8.95
CA LEU A 116 -8.64 -0.90 -9.04
C LEU A 116 -8.19 -1.43 -7.68
N ALA A 117 -7.74 -0.55 -6.77
CA ALA A 117 -7.36 -0.94 -5.42
C ALA A 117 -8.57 -1.49 -4.63
N VAL A 118 -9.74 -0.87 -4.77
CA VAL A 118 -10.99 -1.36 -4.14
C VAL A 118 -11.36 -2.74 -4.69
N ILE A 119 -11.32 -2.92 -6.02
CA ILE A 119 -11.67 -4.20 -6.65
C ILE A 119 -10.75 -5.33 -6.15
N LEU A 120 -9.43 -5.10 -6.17
CA LEU A 120 -8.48 -6.11 -5.70
C LEU A 120 -8.61 -6.38 -4.21
N ALA A 121 -8.86 -5.35 -3.38
CA ALA A 121 -9.04 -5.54 -1.95
C ALA A 121 -10.35 -6.29 -1.63
N ALA A 122 -11.42 -6.04 -2.39
CA ALA A 122 -12.66 -6.79 -2.28
C ALA A 122 -12.46 -8.26 -2.70
N GLY A 123 -11.72 -8.50 -3.79
CA GLY A 123 -11.28 -9.84 -4.18
C GLY A 123 -10.46 -10.53 -3.10
N ALA A 124 -9.58 -9.80 -2.42
CA ALA A 124 -8.81 -10.32 -1.30
C ALA A 124 -9.70 -10.75 -0.13
N VAL A 125 -10.72 -9.96 0.24
CA VAL A 125 -11.72 -10.35 1.24
C VAL A 125 -12.50 -11.60 0.79
N ALA A 126 -12.87 -11.68 -0.48
CA ALA A 126 -13.62 -12.82 -1.02
C ALA A 126 -12.81 -14.12 -1.01
N VAL A 127 -11.51 -14.05 -1.28
CA VAL A 127 -10.62 -15.23 -1.36
C VAL A 127 -10.07 -15.62 0.02
N ALA A 128 -9.58 -14.66 0.80
CA ALA A 128 -8.92 -14.90 2.08
C ALA A 128 -9.87 -14.83 3.28
N GLY A 129 -11.13 -14.45 3.07
CA GLY A 129 -12.06 -14.09 4.13
C GLY A 129 -11.81 -12.69 4.70
N PRO A 130 -12.67 -12.23 5.63
CA PRO A 130 -12.60 -10.88 6.23
C PRO A 130 -11.51 -10.78 7.30
N THR A 131 -10.28 -11.14 6.94
CA THR A 131 -9.10 -10.93 7.79
C THR A 131 -8.86 -9.44 8.02
N THR A 132 -8.25 -9.09 9.16
CA THR A 132 -7.95 -7.70 9.52
C THR A 132 -7.22 -6.96 8.40
N ASP A 133 -6.21 -7.59 7.78
CA ASP A 133 -5.42 -7.00 6.70
C ASP A 133 -6.25 -6.77 5.42
N ALA A 134 -7.10 -7.73 5.04
CA ALA A 134 -7.96 -7.60 3.87
C ALA A 134 -8.99 -6.49 4.05
N VAL A 135 -9.60 -6.44 5.23
CA VAL A 135 -10.62 -5.46 5.58
C VAL A 135 -10.03 -4.05 5.73
N ALA A 136 -8.84 -3.94 6.35
CA ALA A 136 -8.08 -2.69 6.42
C ALA A 136 -7.69 -2.18 5.02
N ALA A 137 -7.19 -3.06 4.15
CA ALA A 137 -6.86 -2.71 2.77
C ALA A 137 -8.08 -2.23 1.98
N LEU A 138 -9.22 -2.92 2.12
CA LEU A 138 -10.48 -2.54 1.47
C LEU A 138 -11.00 -1.20 2.00
N GLY A 139 -11.00 -1.01 3.31
CA GLY A 139 -11.36 0.25 3.96
C GLY A 139 -10.50 1.40 3.44
N GLY A 140 -9.18 1.28 3.55
CA GLY A 140 -8.24 2.29 3.08
C GLY A 140 -8.38 2.63 1.60
N ALA A 141 -8.59 1.63 0.74
CA ALA A 141 -8.82 1.83 -0.69
C ALA A 141 -10.15 2.55 -0.98
N ALA A 142 -11.23 2.15 -0.31
CA ALA A 142 -12.54 2.78 -0.45
C ALA A 142 -12.54 4.23 0.06
N GLY A 143 -11.94 4.45 1.23
CA GLY A 143 -11.70 5.78 1.79
C GLY A 143 -10.90 6.67 0.85
N GLY A 144 -9.78 6.16 0.34
CA GLY A 144 -8.95 6.88 -0.63
C GLY A 144 -9.70 7.26 -1.90
N LEU A 145 -10.56 6.36 -2.41
CA LEU A 145 -11.44 6.65 -3.55
C LEU A 145 -12.41 7.81 -3.23
N VAL A 146 -13.06 7.78 -2.07
CA VAL A 146 -13.96 8.85 -1.62
C VAL A 146 -13.20 10.17 -1.49
N GLY A 147 -12.05 10.17 -0.81
CA GLY A 147 -11.19 11.35 -0.68
C GLY A 147 -10.79 11.92 -2.04
N TRP A 148 -10.40 11.07 -2.99
CA TRP A 148 -10.10 11.49 -4.36
C TRP A 148 -11.30 12.11 -5.06
N ARG A 149 -12.50 11.52 -4.95
CA ARG A 149 -13.71 12.08 -5.56
C ARG A 149 -14.04 13.46 -4.99
N ILE A 150 -13.84 13.68 -3.68
CA ILE A 150 -14.01 14.99 -3.04
C ILE A 150 -13.00 16.00 -3.59
N VAL A 151 -11.72 15.63 -3.67
CA VAL A 151 -10.66 16.49 -4.22
C VAL A 151 -10.94 16.86 -5.68
N ALA A 152 -11.34 15.88 -6.49
CA ALA A 152 -11.68 16.10 -7.89
C ALA A 152 -12.92 17.00 -8.05
N ALA A 153 -13.99 16.73 -7.30
CA ALA A 153 -15.23 17.51 -7.36
C ALA A 153 -15.03 18.97 -6.91
N ARG A 154 -14.10 19.21 -5.98
CA ARG A 154 -13.77 20.56 -5.48
C ARG A 154 -12.66 21.26 -6.25
N GLY A 155 -12.14 20.65 -7.33
CA GLY A 155 -11.04 21.22 -8.11
C GLY A 155 -9.77 21.45 -7.31
N ALA A 156 -9.49 20.58 -6.31
CA ALA A 156 -8.42 20.79 -5.33
C ALA A 156 -7.11 20.04 -5.66
N VAL A 157 -7.01 19.40 -6.84
CA VAL A 157 -5.90 18.50 -7.23
C VAL A 157 -4.51 19.17 -7.20
N GLY A 158 -4.43 20.49 -7.32
CA GLY A 158 -3.19 21.26 -7.26
C GLY A 158 -2.98 22.08 -5.98
N ARG A 159 -3.86 21.96 -4.97
CA ARG A 159 -3.75 22.75 -3.75
C ARG A 159 -2.64 22.20 -2.86
N ALA A 160 -1.74 23.08 -2.42
CA ALA A 160 -0.67 22.71 -1.50
C ALA A 160 -1.27 22.32 -0.14
N VAL A 161 -0.78 21.22 0.44
CA VAL A 161 -1.15 20.82 1.80
C VAL A 161 -0.19 21.49 2.79
N ARG A 162 -0.72 22.28 3.73
CA ARG A 162 0.10 22.85 4.82
C ARG A 162 0.83 21.73 5.58
N PRO A 163 2.15 21.82 5.83
CA PRO A 163 2.92 20.74 6.47
C PRO A 163 2.33 20.28 7.81
N VAL A 164 1.93 21.21 8.67
CA VAL A 164 1.33 20.90 9.99
C VAL A 164 0.04 20.09 9.84
N ALA A 165 -0.80 20.44 8.87
CA ALA A 165 -2.02 19.69 8.61
C ALA A 165 -1.75 18.32 7.98
N GLY A 166 -0.72 18.22 7.13
CA GLY A 166 -0.24 16.95 6.60
C GLY A 166 0.24 16.01 7.71
N VAL A 167 1.10 16.51 8.61
CA VAL A 167 1.59 15.76 9.77
C VAL A 167 0.44 15.38 10.69
N GLY A 168 -0.44 16.33 11.04
CA GLY A 168 -1.60 16.07 11.90
C GLY A 168 -2.52 15.00 11.32
N ALA A 169 -2.75 15.03 10.01
CA ALA A 169 -3.54 14.02 9.33
C ALA A 169 -2.87 12.65 9.31
N VAL A 170 -1.56 12.56 9.08
CA VAL A 170 -0.81 11.30 9.16
C VAL A 170 -0.88 10.71 10.56
N VAL A 171 -0.66 11.53 11.58
CA VAL A 171 -0.68 11.11 12.99
C VAL A 171 -2.08 10.66 13.39
N ALA A 172 -3.12 11.46 13.09
CA ALA A 172 -4.49 11.13 13.46
C ALA A 172 -5.03 9.91 12.68
N ALA A 173 -4.91 9.92 11.36
CA ALA A 173 -5.39 8.82 10.50
C ALA A 173 -4.60 7.52 10.78
N GLY A 174 -3.28 7.63 10.92
CA GLY A 174 -2.41 6.49 11.26
C GLY A 174 -2.70 5.96 12.67
N GLY A 175 -2.90 6.85 13.65
CA GLY A 175 -3.23 6.47 15.02
C GLY A 175 -4.56 5.76 15.14
N VAL A 176 -5.61 6.27 14.49
CA VAL A 176 -6.95 5.63 14.48
C VAL A 176 -6.90 4.26 13.79
N ALA A 177 -6.23 4.18 12.63
CA ALA A 177 -6.05 2.91 11.92
C ALA A 177 -5.28 1.89 12.78
N ALA A 178 -4.15 2.29 13.37
CA ALA A 178 -3.34 1.43 14.23
C ALA A 178 -4.08 0.98 15.48
N ALA A 179 -4.82 1.88 16.14
CA ALA A 179 -5.63 1.56 17.32
C ALA A 179 -6.69 0.50 16.98
N SER A 180 -7.37 0.62 15.84
CA SER A 180 -8.41 -0.34 15.43
C SER A 180 -7.88 -1.78 15.28
N VAL A 181 -6.62 -1.93 14.86
CA VAL A 181 -5.93 -3.23 14.77
C VAL A 181 -5.43 -3.68 16.14
N GLY A 182 -4.83 -2.77 16.91
CA GLY A 182 -4.23 -3.08 18.21
C GLY A 182 -5.24 -3.54 19.27
N VAL A 183 -6.49 -3.09 19.20
CA VAL A 183 -7.56 -3.56 20.12
C VAL A 183 -8.24 -4.85 19.66
N GLY A 184 -7.80 -5.44 18.54
CA GLY A 184 -8.44 -6.65 18.00
C GLY A 184 -9.90 -6.43 17.58
N ALA A 185 -10.23 -5.25 17.06
CA ALA A 185 -11.60 -4.93 16.71
C ALA A 185 -12.13 -5.83 15.57
N GLY A 186 -13.44 -6.03 15.54
CA GLY A 186 -14.10 -6.76 14.45
C GLY A 186 -13.95 -6.07 13.09
N ALA A 187 -14.31 -6.78 12.02
CA ALA A 187 -14.15 -6.30 10.64
C ALA A 187 -14.80 -4.93 10.38
N ILE A 188 -15.99 -4.67 10.89
CA ILE A 188 -16.72 -3.41 10.66
C ILE A 188 -15.94 -2.19 11.22
N PRO A 189 -15.54 -2.18 12.52
CA PRO A 189 -14.68 -1.12 13.05
C PRO A 189 -13.36 -0.93 12.30
N VAL A 190 -12.68 -2.03 11.94
CA VAL A 190 -11.41 -1.97 11.21
C VAL A 190 -11.61 -1.31 9.84
N PHE A 191 -12.64 -1.74 9.11
CA PHE A 191 -13.01 -1.14 7.82
C PHE A 191 -13.28 0.35 7.96
N GLY A 192 -14.12 0.74 8.92
CA GLY A 192 -14.51 2.13 9.15
C GLY A 192 -13.31 3.02 9.49
N ALA A 193 -12.44 2.56 10.39
CA ALA A 193 -11.22 3.28 10.77
C ALA A 193 -10.29 3.53 9.57
N HIS A 194 -10.06 2.50 8.76
CA HIS A 194 -9.18 2.61 7.59
C HIS A 194 -9.83 3.39 6.45
N ALA A 195 -11.15 3.31 6.27
CA ALA A 195 -11.89 4.13 5.32
C ALA A 195 -11.84 5.62 5.71
N ALA A 196 -12.04 5.94 6.98
CA ALA A 196 -11.88 7.30 7.47
C ALA A 196 -10.44 7.79 7.27
N ALA A 197 -9.44 6.98 7.63
CA ALA A 197 -8.03 7.31 7.47
C ALA A 197 -7.67 7.60 6.00
N GLY A 198 -8.09 6.72 5.08
CA GLY A 198 -7.86 6.89 3.65
C GLY A 198 -8.56 8.14 3.07
N ALA A 199 -9.80 8.39 3.48
CA ALA A 199 -10.57 9.55 3.02
C ALA A 199 -9.97 10.87 3.53
N VAL A 200 -9.57 10.92 4.81
CA VAL A 200 -8.91 12.08 5.40
C VAL A 200 -7.60 12.35 4.69
N PHE A 201 -6.71 11.36 4.59
CA PHE A 201 -5.39 11.53 4.01
C PHE A 201 -5.43 12.01 2.56
N VAL A 202 -6.25 11.36 1.71
CA VAL A 202 -6.38 11.75 0.30
C VAL A 202 -7.18 13.06 0.15
N GLY A 203 -8.14 13.31 1.03
CA GLY A 203 -9.03 14.47 1.00
C GLY A 203 -8.41 15.78 1.49
N LEU A 204 -7.22 15.77 2.10
CA LEU A 204 -6.60 16.95 2.74
C LEU A 204 -6.58 18.21 1.87
N PRO A 205 -6.20 18.17 0.57
CA PRO A 205 -6.16 19.38 -0.26
C PRO A 205 -7.53 20.07 -0.38
N ALA A 206 -8.62 19.32 -0.22
CA ALA A 206 -9.99 19.80 -0.32
C ALA A 206 -10.61 20.22 1.02
N ALA A 207 -10.00 19.87 2.14
CA ALA A 207 -10.50 20.14 3.49
C ALA A 207 -9.92 21.42 4.12
N GLN A 208 -8.84 21.95 3.54
CA GLN A 208 -8.21 23.17 4.02
C GLN A 208 -8.98 24.41 3.53
N ASN A 209 -9.51 25.19 4.46
CA ASN A 209 -10.03 26.52 4.16
C ASN A 209 -8.84 27.46 3.91
N PHE A 210 -8.68 27.87 2.66
CA PHE A 210 -7.82 28.99 2.29
C PHE A 210 -8.67 30.27 2.39
N SER A 211 -9.04 30.67 3.61
CA SER A 211 -9.47 32.05 3.82
C SER A 211 -8.25 32.93 3.55
N ARG A 212 -8.33 33.71 2.46
CA ARG A 212 -7.39 34.78 2.12
C ARG A 212 -7.47 35.89 3.15
#